data_AF-A0A7J9R2N7-F1
#
_entry.id   AF-A0A7J9R2N7-F1
#
_cell.length_a   1.000
_cell.length_b   1.000
_cell.length_c   1.000
_cell.angle_alpha   90.00
_cell.angle_beta   90.00
_cell.angle_gamma   90.00
#
_symmetry.space_group_name_H-M   'P 1'
#
loop_
_entity.id
_entity.type
_entity.pdbx_description
1 polymer ?
#
loop_
_entity_poly.entity_id
_entity_poly.type
_entity_poly.pdbx_seq_one_letter_code
_entity_poly.pdbx_strand_id
1 'polypeptide(L)'
;KGGYIDVPDEGWEYRFADDLIVFGGGAGQPRDNQELNALCQDVIDVAKKYSAKFIYTLGGFHTNRVLGKNPKTYVTTTSREITQQMQDMGIETTPQKSLITGFNGLILGFAKQNSLHGIGMYGELNEPKVPQYRAAISIIKTLEKLTYRKLGDTTSLELMAQEIDKSFEC
;
A
#
# COMPACT_ATOMS: atom_id res chain seq x y z
N LYS A 1 -31.68 -22.87 -14.22
CA LYS A 1 -31.09 -24.00 -13.47
C LYS A 1 -30.25 -23.41 -12.36
N GLY A 2 -30.78 -23.38 -11.14
CA GLY A 2 -30.03 -23.05 -9.93
C GLY A 2 -29.65 -24.34 -9.18
N GLY A 3 -28.77 -24.23 -8.20
CA GLY A 3 -28.29 -25.38 -7.40
C GLY A 3 -26.86 -25.25 -6.86
N TYR A 4 -26.16 -24.16 -7.17
CA TYR A 4 -24.83 -23.86 -6.63
C TYR A 4 -24.81 -22.43 -6.10
N ILE A 5 -24.00 -22.23 -5.06
CA ILE A 5 -23.74 -20.92 -4.46
C ILE A 5 -22.43 -20.44 -5.04
N ASP A 6 -22.46 -19.26 -5.67
CA ASP A 6 -21.24 -18.54 -6.02
C ASP A 6 -20.77 -17.76 -4.80
N VAL A 7 -19.53 -18.01 -4.38
CA VAL A 7 -18.86 -17.20 -3.36
C VAL A 7 -18.26 -15.98 -4.08
N PRO A 8 -18.58 -14.75 -3.66
CA PRO A 8 -17.98 -13.55 -4.23
C PRO A 8 -16.45 -13.58 -4.12
N ASP A 9 -15.75 -13.16 -5.17
CA ASP A 9 -14.29 -12.99 -5.17
C ASP A 9 -13.87 -11.69 -4.45
N GLU A 10 -14.23 -11.62 -3.18
CA GLU A 10 -13.97 -10.48 -2.27
C GLU A 10 -12.99 -10.87 -1.14
N GLY A 11 -12.39 -12.06 -1.24
CA GLY A 11 -11.46 -12.60 -0.26
C GLY A 11 -10.11 -11.86 -0.27
N TRP A 12 -9.52 -11.75 0.93
CA TRP A 12 -8.12 -11.35 1.10
C TRP A 12 -7.29 -12.60 1.36
N GLU A 13 -6.20 -12.72 0.61
CA GLU A 13 -5.24 -13.80 0.73
C GLU A 13 -3.88 -13.23 1.18
N TYR A 14 -3.02 -14.11 1.66
CA TYR A 14 -1.61 -13.78 1.82
C TYR A 14 -0.74 -14.85 1.17
N ARG A 15 0.37 -14.40 0.60
CA ARG A 15 1.46 -15.25 0.14
C ARG A 15 2.69 -14.91 0.94
N PHE A 16 3.52 -15.91 1.19
CA PHE A 16 4.76 -15.72 1.95
C PHE A 16 5.94 -16.37 1.25
N ALA A 17 7.09 -15.76 1.44
CA ALA A 17 8.43 -16.25 1.13
C ALA A 17 9.31 -16.03 2.36
N ASP A 18 10.56 -16.48 2.33
CA ASP A 18 11.45 -16.52 3.50
C ASP A 18 11.53 -15.17 4.27
N ASP A 19 11.49 -14.03 3.57
CA ASP A 19 11.57 -12.71 4.21
C ASP A 19 10.44 -11.72 3.82
N LEU A 20 9.37 -12.19 3.19
CA LEU A 20 8.27 -11.31 2.79
C LEU A 20 6.92 -12.02 2.90
N ILE A 21 5.95 -11.29 3.46
CA ILE A 21 4.54 -11.68 3.46
C ILE A 21 3.80 -10.59 2.72
N VAL A 22 3.07 -10.96 1.67
CA VAL A 22 2.27 -10.04 0.87
C VAL A 22 0.82 -10.37 1.11
N PHE A 23 0.09 -9.40 1.65
CA PHE A 23 -1.36 -9.43 1.74
C PHE A 23 -1.96 -8.68 0.57
N GLY A 24 -3.02 -9.25 0.00
CA GLY A 24 -3.81 -8.62 -1.06
C GLY A 24 -5.10 -9.39 -1.26
N GLY A 25 -6.07 -8.80 -1.93
CA GLY A 25 -7.34 -9.46 -2.20
C GLY A 25 -7.81 -9.22 -3.63
N GLY A 26 -8.96 -9.82 -3.94
CA GLY A 26 -9.73 -9.56 -5.17
C GLY A 26 -10.23 -8.10 -5.25
N ALA A 27 -11.24 -7.86 -6.08
CA ALA A 27 -11.72 -6.50 -6.36
C ALA A 27 -12.40 -5.78 -5.17
N GLY A 28 -12.56 -6.45 -4.02
CA GLY A 28 -13.29 -5.97 -2.85
C GLY A 28 -12.40 -5.24 -1.82
N GLN A 29 -12.76 -4.00 -1.49
CA GLN A 29 -12.29 -3.33 -0.27
C GLN A 29 -13.32 -3.52 0.84
N PRO A 30 -12.93 -3.95 2.06
CA PRO A 30 -13.86 -4.08 3.17
C PRO A 30 -14.47 -2.71 3.48
N ARG A 31 -15.80 -2.65 3.60
CA ARG A 31 -16.54 -1.39 3.83
C ARG A 31 -17.03 -1.27 5.26
N ASP A 32 -17.23 -2.40 5.95
CA ASP A 32 -17.68 -2.40 7.33
C ASP A 32 -16.51 -2.26 8.31
N ASN A 33 -16.75 -1.54 9.41
CA ASN A 33 -15.73 -1.29 10.41
C ASN A 33 -15.34 -2.57 11.17
N GLN A 34 -16.28 -3.49 11.42
CA GLN A 34 -15.96 -4.75 12.09
C GLN A 34 -15.11 -5.64 11.18
N GLU A 35 -15.46 -5.72 9.89
CA GLU A 35 -14.66 -6.43 8.88
C GLU A 35 -13.23 -5.87 8.78
N LEU A 36 -13.08 -4.54 8.75
CA LEU A 36 -11.76 -3.90 8.72
C LEU A 36 -10.92 -4.21 9.96
N ASN A 37 -11.53 -4.19 11.15
CA ASN A 37 -10.83 -4.52 12.39
C ASN A 37 -10.43 -6.00 12.44
N ALA A 38 -11.32 -6.90 12.00
CA ALA A 38 -11.03 -8.33 11.91
C ALA A 38 -9.87 -8.59 10.94
N LEU A 39 -9.91 -7.99 9.74
CA LEU A 39 -8.83 -8.11 8.77
C LEU A 39 -7.51 -7.54 9.30
N CYS A 40 -7.52 -6.41 10.01
CA CYS A 40 -6.32 -5.88 10.65
C CYS A 40 -5.76 -6.86 11.69
N GLN A 41 -6.63 -7.49 12.48
CA GLN A 41 -6.23 -8.48 13.48
C GLN A 41 -5.61 -9.72 12.80
N ASP A 42 -6.20 -10.23 11.73
CA ASP A 42 -5.68 -11.37 10.97
C ASP A 42 -4.27 -11.08 10.43
N VAL A 43 -4.05 -9.87 9.89
CA VAL A 43 -2.74 -9.43 9.41
C VAL A 43 -1.71 -9.39 10.54
N ILE A 44 -2.10 -8.89 11.72
CA ILE A 44 -1.23 -8.87 12.91
C ILE A 44 -0.90 -10.28 13.39
N ASP A 45 -1.87 -11.18 13.41
CA ASP A 45 -1.68 -12.55 13.88
C ASP A 45 -0.75 -13.33 12.96
N VAL A 46 -0.91 -13.16 11.64
CA VAL A 46 0.04 -13.71 10.65
C VAL A 46 1.41 -13.06 10.79
N ALA A 47 1.52 -11.73 10.97
CA ALA A 47 2.79 -11.06 11.19
C ALA A 47 3.52 -11.63 12.41
N LYS A 48 2.81 -11.85 13.52
CA LYS A 48 3.36 -12.49 14.73
C LYS A 48 3.76 -13.95 14.50
N LYS A 49 2.93 -14.72 13.80
CA LYS A 49 3.20 -16.13 13.45
C LYS A 49 4.55 -16.28 12.75
N TYR A 50 4.88 -15.36 11.86
CA TYR A 50 6.14 -15.34 11.13
C TYR A 50 7.22 -14.44 11.74
N SER A 51 7.00 -13.91 12.96
CA SER A 51 7.94 -13.02 13.67
C SER A 51 8.37 -11.79 12.84
N ALA A 52 7.47 -11.27 12.00
CA ALA A 52 7.71 -10.07 11.22
C ALA A 52 7.96 -8.87 12.12
N LYS A 53 8.88 -7.99 11.73
CA LYS A 53 9.22 -6.76 12.47
C LYS A 53 8.56 -5.51 11.90
N PHE A 54 8.31 -5.53 10.59
CA PHE A 54 7.80 -4.40 9.83
C PHE A 54 6.48 -4.75 9.15
N ILE A 55 5.55 -3.79 9.17
CA ILE A 55 4.33 -3.81 8.36
C ILE A 55 4.39 -2.63 7.40
N TYR A 56 4.30 -2.93 6.12
CA TYR A 56 4.17 -1.93 5.06
C TYR A 56 2.74 -1.93 4.54
N THR A 57 2.11 -0.76 4.49
CA THR A 57 0.77 -0.61 3.89
C THR A 57 0.83 0.37 2.73
N LEU A 58 0.15 0.04 1.62
CA LEU A 58 0.30 0.75 0.35
C LEU A 58 -1.02 1.44 -0.02
N GLY A 59 -0.95 2.66 -0.54
CA GLY A 59 -2.14 3.37 -0.96
C GLY A 59 -1.87 4.53 -1.92
N GLY A 60 -2.94 5.26 -2.22
CA GLY A 60 -2.89 6.49 -3.00
C GLY A 60 -2.98 7.73 -2.12
N PHE A 61 -2.24 8.77 -2.49
CA PHE A 61 -2.36 10.11 -1.91
C PHE A 61 -2.89 11.08 -2.96
N HIS A 62 -4.15 11.47 -2.83
CA HIS A 62 -4.74 12.45 -3.75
C HIS A 62 -4.09 13.82 -3.55
N THR A 63 -3.52 14.39 -4.62
CA THR A 63 -2.82 15.66 -4.61
C THR A 63 -3.44 16.64 -5.59
N ASN A 64 -3.50 17.90 -5.17
CA ASN A 64 -4.01 19.00 -6.00
C ASN A 64 -2.95 19.56 -6.95
N ARG A 65 -1.69 19.11 -6.86
CA ARG A 65 -0.64 19.54 -7.80
C ARG A 65 -0.78 18.76 -9.10
N VAL A 66 -0.50 19.40 -10.22
CA VAL A 66 -0.39 18.71 -11.51
C VAL A 66 0.80 17.75 -11.45
N LEU A 67 0.55 16.44 -11.56
CA LEU A 67 1.63 15.45 -11.63
C LEU A 67 2.15 15.36 -13.06
N GLY A 68 3.47 15.40 -13.21
CA GLY A 68 4.12 14.91 -14.42
C GLY A 68 4.21 13.38 -14.41
N LYS A 69 5.03 12.83 -15.30
CA LYS A 69 5.25 11.37 -15.42
C LYS A 69 6.03 10.73 -14.24
N ASN A 70 6.35 11.50 -13.22
CA ASN A 70 7.16 11.08 -12.06
C ASN A 70 6.42 11.39 -10.73
N PRO A 71 5.38 10.63 -10.36
CA PRO A 71 4.72 10.80 -9.07
C PRO A 71 5.66 10.40 -7.92
N LYS A 72 5.56 11.09 -6.78
CA LYS A 72 6.33 10.74 -5.58
C LYS A 72 5.56 9.76 -4.71
N THR A 73 6.30 9.15 -3.79
CA THR A 73 5.73 8.34 -2.71
C THR A 73 5.95 9.08 -1.40
N TYR A 74 4.87 9.28 -0.65
CA TYR A 74 4.90 9.84 0.69
C TYR A 74 4.87 8.73 1.74
N VAL A 75 5.61 8.92 2.82
CA VAL A 75 5.67 7.95 3.92
C VAL A 75 5.07 8.49 5.21
N THR A 76 4.32 7.63 5.90
CA THR A 76 3.87 7.84 7.28
C THR A 76 4.32 6.66 8.13
N THR A 77 4.86 6.90 9.32
CA THR A 77 5.41 5.83 10.17
C THR A 77 4.78 5.84 11.57
N THR A 78 4.91 4.74 12.30
CA THR A 78 4.32 4.60 13.64
C THR A 78 5.15 5.24 14.76
N SER A 79 6.41 5.62 14.50
CA SER A 79 7.37 6.13 15.49
C SER A 79 8.22 7.29 14.96
N ARG A 80 8.76 8.11 15.87
CA ARG A 80 9.60 9.26 15.49
C ARG A 80 10.95 8.80 14.96
N GLU A 81 11.45 7.70 15.50
CA GLU A 81 12.72 7.08 15.18
C GLU A 81 12.73 6.61 13.71
N ILE A 82 11.69 5.88 13.29
CA ILE A 82 11.56 5.46 11.89
C ILE A 82 11.35 6.68 10.99
N THR A 83 10.56 7.66 11.43
CA THR A 83 10.35 8.90 10.65
C THR A 83 11.68 9.58 10.34
N GLN A 84 12.56 9.71 11.33
CA GLN A 84 13.89 10.29 11.13
C GLN A 84 14.73 9.47 10.14
N GLN A 85 14.72 8.14 10.27
CA GLN A 85 15.41 7.25 9.32
C GLN A 85 14.93 7.44 7.88
N MET A 86 13.62 7.60 7.66
CA MET A 86 13.08 7.86 6.32
C MET A 86 13.61 9.19 5.76
N GLN A 87 13.64 10.23 6.60
CA GLN A 87 14.13 11.56 6.21
C GLN A 87 15.63 11.54 5.90
N ASP A 88 16.43 10.83 6.70
CA ASP A 88 17.87 10.68 6.48
C ASP A 88 18.18 9.93 5.18
N MET A 89 17.29 9.01 4.77
CA MET A 89 17.33 8.35 3.47
C MET A 89 16.83 9.24 2.31
N GLY A 90 16.38 10.46 2.58
CA GLY A 90 15.81 11.38 1.58
C GLY A 90 14.43 10.97 1.08
N ILE A 91 13.66 10.25 1.89
CA ILE A 91 12.28 9.85 1.58
C ILE A 91 11.32 10.92 2.12
N GLU A 92 10.42 11.38 1.27
CA GLU A 92 9.46 12.42 1.64
C GLU A 92 8.38 11.85 2.58
N THR A 93 8.22 12.47 3.74
CA THR A 93 7.12 12.16 4.65
C THR A 93 5.84 12.86 4.22
N THR A 94 4.68 12.32 4.59
CA THR A 94 3.39 12.95 4.30
C THR A 94 3.35 14.42 4.77
N PRO A 95 3.07 15.40 3.88
CA PRO A 95 3.33 16.82 4.12
C PRO A 95 2.35 17.49 5.08
N GLN A 96 1.21 16.87 5.38
CA GLN A 96 0.18 17.42 6.26
C GLN A 96 -0.24 16.39 7.30
N LYS A 97 -0.90 16.85 8.37
CA LYS A 97 -1.69 15.98 9.25
C LYS A 97 -2.88 15.44 8.45
N SER A 98 -2.63 14.43 7.65
CA SER A 98 -3.65 13.75 6.87
C SER A 98 -4.19 12.59 7.69
N LEU A 99 -5.52 12.51 7.82
CA LEU A 99 -6.16 11.33 8.37
C LEU A 99 -6.03 10.21 7.33
N ILE A 100 -5.19 9.23 7.60
CA ILE A 100 -5.15 8.00 6.83
C ILE A 100 -6.38 7.19 7.25
N THR A 101 -7.31 6.97 6.32
CA THR A 101 -8.57 6.27 6.57
C THR A 101 -8.54 4.83 6.08
N GLY A 102 -9.56 4.06 6.46
CA GLY A 102 -9.74 2.67 6.05
C GLY A 102 -8.65 1.73 6.59
N PHE A 103 -8.42 0.64 5.87
CA PHE A 103 -7.46 -0.39 6.25
C PHE A 103 -6.05 0.18 6.50
N ASN A 104 -5.55 1.05 5.61
CA ASN A 104 -4.20 1.63 5.70
C ASN A 104 -3.97 2.42 7.00
N GLY A 105 -4.99 3.12 7.50
CA GLY A 105 -4.89 3.84 8.76
C GLY A 105 -4.95 2.91 9.97
N LEU A 106 -5.91 1.99 9.94
CA LEU A 106 -6.14 1.05 11.03
C LEU A 106 -4.95 0.13 11.25
N ILE A 107 -4.40 -0.46 10.18
CA ILE A 107 -3.29 -1.42 10.31
C ILE A 107 -2.04 -0.78 10.90
N LEU A 108 -1.77 0.51 10.64
CA LEU A 108 -0.66 1.24 11.27
C LEU A 108 -0.90 1.44 12.78
N GLY A 109 -2.16 1.72 13.17
CA GLY A 109 -2.56 1.76 14.58
C GLY A 109 -2.36 0.41 15.28
N PHE A 110 -2.84 -0.66 14.66
CA PHE A 110 -2.69 -2.04 15.13
C PHE A 110 -1.22 -2.44 15.23
N ALA A 111 -0.41 -2.12 14.22
CA ALA A 111 1.04 -2.37 14.23
C ALA A 111 1.69 -1.72 15.45
N LYS A 112 1.38 -0.44 15.69
CA LYS A 112 1.89 0.30 16.85
C LYS A 112 1.47 -0.32 18.19
N GLN A 113 0.21 -0.72 18.32
CA GLN A 113 -0.32 -1.38 19.53
C GLN A 113 0.33 -2.74 19.80
N ASN A 114 0.83 -3.40 18.76
CA ASN A 114 1.47 -4.72 18.83
C ASN A 114 3.00 -4.65 18.76
N SER A 115 3.60 -3.48 19.00
CA SER A 115 5.05 -3.27 18.99
C SER A 115 5.73 -3.63 17.65
N LEU A 116 4.99 -3.52 16.54
CA LEU A 116 5.49 -3.67 15.18
C LEU A 116 5.80 -2.30 14.57
N HIS A 117 6.80 -2.25 13.71
CA HIS A 117 7.17 -1.05 12.98
C HIS A 117 6.25 -0.89 11.76
N GLY A 118 5.33 0.08 11.79
CA GLY A 118 4.40 0.33 10.70
C GLY A 118 4.88 1.47 9.81
N ILE A 119 4.85 1.25 8.49
CA ILE A 119 5.24 2.23 7.46
C ILE A 119 4.15 2.24 6.37
N GLY A 120 3.37 3.31 6.30
CA GLY A 120 2.44 3.58 5.21
C GLY A 120 3.14 4.29 4.06
N MET A 121 2.96 3.79 2.85
CA MET A 121 3.51 4.35 1.61
C MET A 121 2.38 4.74 0.67
N TYR A 122 2.34 6.01 0.28
CA TYR A 122 1.26 6.57 -0.50
C TYR A 122 1.79 7.22 -1.78
N GLY A 123 1.48 6.61 -2.92
CA GLY A 123 1.84 7.15 -4.23
C GLY A 123 0.91 8.30 -4.60
N GLU A 124 1.46 9.39 -5.12
CA GLU A 124 0.67 10.54 -5.53
C GLU A 124 -0.30 10.23 -6.67
N LEU A 125 -1.54 10.69 -6.52
CA LEU A 125 -2.64 10.52 -7.47
C LEU A 125 -3.26 11.87 -7.82
N ASN A 126 -3.58 12.08 -9.09
CA ASN A 126 -4.43 13.20 -9.50
C ASN A 126 -5.89 12.77 -9.61
N GLU A 127 -6.17 11.58 -10.13
CA GLU A 127 -7.52 11.09 -10.36
C GLU A 127 -7.70 9.71 -9.73
N PRO A 128 -8.22 9.62 -8.48
CA PRO A 128 -8.34 8.35 -7.76
C PRO A 128 -9.21 7.30 -8.46
N LYS A 129 -10.04 7.69 -9.43
CA LYS A 129 -10.89 6.80 -10.22
C LYS A 129 -10.18 6.16 -11.42
N VAL A 130 -8.99 6.66 -11.76
CA VAL A 130 -8.21 6.21 -12.90
C VAL A 130 -7.01 5.41 -12.37
N PRO A 131 -6.74 4.21 -12.91
CA PRO A 131 -5.50 3.49 -12.57
C PRO A 131 -4.26 4.31 -12.91
N GLN A 132 -3.48 4.70 -11.91
CA GLN A 132 -2.23 5.45 -12.07
C GLN A 132 -1.01 4.57 -11.79
N TYR A 133 -0.65 3.72 -12.75
CA TYR A 133 0.40 2.70 -12.58
C TYR A 133 1.78 3.29 -12.20
N ARG A 134 2.13 4.51 -12.65
CA ARG A 134 3.39 5.16 -12.25
C ARG A 134 3.46 5.46 -10.75
N ALA A 135 2.32 5.65 -10.08
CA ALA A 135 2.28 5.79 -8.63
C ALA A 135 2.66 4.46 -7.95
N ALA A 136 2.16 3.33 -8.45
CA ALA A 136 2.56 2.00 -7.98
C ALA A 136 4.06 1.74 -8.22
N ILE A 137 4.60 2.12 -9.38
CA ILE A 137 6.04 2.04 -9.66
C ILE A 137 6.86 2.86 -8.66
N SER A 138 6.41 4.08 -8.33
CA SER A 138 7.06 4.94 -7.32
C SER A 138 7.12 4.27 -5.94
N ILE A 139 6.03 3.61 -5.54
CA ILE A 139 5.96 2.85 -4.29
C ILE A 139 6.93 1.66 -4.32
N ILE A 140 6.95 0.87 -5.41
CA ILE A 140 7.85 -0.27 -5.55
C ILE A 140 9.30 0.20 -5.41
N LYS A 141 9.70 1.26 -6.12
CA LYS A 141 11.06 1.83 -6.03
C LYS A 141 11.41 2.27 -4.61
N THR A 142 10.45 2.87 -3.89
CA THR A 142 10.64 3.26 -2.48
C THR A 142 10.81 2.02 -1.59
N LEU A 143 10.00 1.00 -1.79
CA LEU A 143 10.07 -0.25 -1.03
C LEU A 143 11.38 -1.01 -1.31
N GLU A 144 11.86 -1.05 -2.55
CA GLU A 144 13.17 -1.59 -2.90
C GLU A 144 14.30 -0.89 -2.13
N LYS A 145 14.23 0.46 -2.05
CA LYS A 145 15.21 1.27 -1.32
C LYS A 145 15.17 1.01 0.19
N LEU A 146 13.98 0.81 0.76
CA LEU A 146 13.81 0.55 2.20
C LEU A 146 14.21 -0.86 2.61
N THR A 147 13.93 -1.84 1.76
CA THR A 147 14.20 -3.24 2.05
C THR A 147 15.57 -3.70 1.55
N TYR A 148 16.24 -2.88 0.73
CA TYR A 148 17.45 -3.22 -0.01
C TYR A 148 17.27 -4.47 -0.89
N ARG A 149 16.05 -4.70 -1.38
CA ARG A 149 15.69 -5.84 -2.23
C ARG A 149 15.26 -5.38 -3.61
N LYS A 150 15.45 -6.26 -4.59
CA LYS A 150 14.84 -6.12 -5.92
C LYS A 150 13.53 -6.88 -5.94
N LEU A 151 12.43 -6.17 -6.21
CA LEU A 151 11.07 -6.73 -6.19
C LEU A 151 10.58 -7.18 -7.56
N GLY A 152 11.34 -6.87 -8.61
CA GLY A 152 11.10 -7.35 -9.97
C GLY A 152 11.13 -6.24 -11.00
N ASP A 153 10.78 -6.61 -12.22
CA ASP A 153 10.65 -5.67 -13.33
C ASP A 153 9.31 -4.94 -13.28
N THR A 154 9.33 -3.64 -13.58
CA THR A 154 8.14 -2.79 -13.64
C THR A 154 7.77 -2.37 -15.06
N THR A 155 8.32 -3.02 -16.09
CA THR A 155 8.09 -2.64 -17.49
C THR A 155 6.62 -2.78 -17.89
N SER A 156 5.94 -3.83 -17.43
CA SER A 156 4.50 -4.02 -17.67
C SER A 156 3.66 -2.89 -17.09
N LEU A 157 3.98 -2.42 -15.87
CA LEU A 157 3.32 -1.27 -15.24
C LEU A 157 3.54 0.01 -16.04
N GLU A 158 4.73 0.20 -16.61
CA GLU A 158 5.03 1.38 -17.43
C GLU A 158 4.28 1.34 -18.76
N LEU A 159 4.16 0.16 -19.40
CA LEU A 159 3.35 -0.01 -20.61
C LEU A 159 1.87 0.30 -20.35
N MET A 160 1.31 -0.23 -19.26
CA MET A 160 -0.06 0.09 -18.85
C MET A 160 -0.25 1.59 -18.54
N ALA A 161 0.75 2.25 -17.95
CA ALA A 161 0.70 3.70 -17.77
C ALA A 161 0.63 4.47 -19.10
N GLN A 162 1.39 4.03 -20.10
CA GLN A 162 1.40 4.66 -21.42
C GLN A 162 0.06 4.46 -22.17
N GLU A 163 -0.57 3.30 -22.01
CA GLU A 163 -1.90 3.05 -22.58
C GLU A 163 -2.97 3.96 -21.98
N ILE A 164 -2.94 4.15 -20.66
CA ILE A 164 -3.82 5.09 -19.97
C ILE A 164 -3.57 6.53 -20.46
N ASP A 165 -2.32 6.98 -20.53
CA ASP A 165 -1.99 8.33 -21.03
C ASP A 165 -2.60 8.58 -22.43
N LYS A 166 -2.44 7.61 -23.35
CA LYS A 166 -2.98 7.70 -24.73
C LYS A 166 -4.51 7.81 -24.76
N SER A 167 -5.20 7.19 -23.80
CA SER A 167 -6.67 7.24 -23.74
C SER A 167 -7.21 8.63 -23.37
N PHE A 168 -6.39 9.50 -22.78
CA PHE A 168 -6.73 10.89 -22.46
C PHE A 168 -6.27 11.91 -23.52
N GLU A 169 -5.47 11.48 -24.48
CA GLU A 169 -4.98 12.30 -25.60
C GLU A 169 -5.89 12.22 -26.85
N CYS A 170 -6.91 11.37 -26.83
CA CYS A 170 -7.86 11.13 -27.94
C CYS A 170 -9.17 11.91 -27.80
#